data_AF-A0A914VVW3-F1
#
_entry.id   AF-A0A914VVW3-F1
#
_cell.length_a   1.000
_cell.length_b   1.000
_cell.length_c   1.000
_cell.angle_alpha   90.00
_cell.angle_beta   90.00
_cell.angle_gamma   90.00
#
_symmetry.space_group_name_H-M   'P 1'
#
loop_
_entity.id
_entity.type
_entity.pdbx_description
1 polymer ?
#
loop_
_entity_poly.entity_id
_entity_poly.type
_entity_poly.pdbx_seq_one_letter_code
_entity_poly.pdbx_strand_id
1 'polypeptide(L)'
;MSLMKPNFEKDVVYLVQFPRPTTCPNMSPFCLKLETWLRMMEIKYEHVGNNFRTMSKKGQVPYIELNGEQLADSNLIIQELPGRFGKKSLDEHLSEEEKAQATALHALIEDKIFW
;
A
#
# COMPACT_ATOMS: atom_id res chain seq x y z
N MET A 1 19.37 -1.51 -5.63
CA MET A 1 18.90 -1.65 -4.23
C MET A 1 18.30 -3.03 -4.07
N SER A 2 18.73 -3.75 -3.04
CA SER A 2 18.22 -5.08 -2.66
C SER A 2 16.84 -4.96 -1.99
N LEU A 3 16.07 -6.06 -2.00
CA LEU A 3 14.86 -6.19 -1.20
C LEU A 3 15.19 -6.06 0.30
N MET A 4 14.27 -5.48 1.08
CA MET A 4 14.33 -5.44 2.55
C MET A 4 14.16 -6.83 3.15
N LYS A 5 13.39 -7.70 2.50
CA LYS A 5 13.17 -9.09 2.91
C LYS A 5 13.54 -10.05 1.78
N PRO A 6 14.84 -10.39 1.63
CA PRO A 6 15.29 -11.32 0.59
C PRO A 6 14.82 -12.76 0.83
N ASN A 7 14.65 -13.17 2.08
CA ASN A 7 14.12 -14.48 2.48
C ASN A 7 12.61 -14.39 2.73
N PHE A 8 11.84 -14.07 1.70
CA PHE A 8 10.39 -13.88 1.80
C PHE A 8 9.65 -15.22 1.90
N GLU A 9 8.56 -15.24 2.67
CA GLU A 9 7.53 -16.29 2.59
C GLU A 9 6.64 -16.03 1.37
N LYS A 10 6.33 -17.08 0.62
CA LYS A 10 5.47 -16.97 -0.57
C LYS A 10 4.08 -16.48 -0.16
N ASP A 11 3.53 -15.55 -0.94
CA ASP A 11 2.20 -14.97 -0.79
C ASP A 11 2.00 -14.20 0.55
N VAL A 12 3.10 -13.78 1.17
CA VAL A 12 3.10 -12.81 2.28
C VAL A 12 3.52 -11.45 1.75
N VAL A 13 2.70 -10.43 2.04
CA VAL A 13 3.01 -9.04 1.69
C VAL A 13 3.92 -8.44 2.75
N TYR A 14 5.12 -8.03 2.39
CA TYR A 14 5.99 -7.26 3.29
C TYR A 14 5.73 -5.77 3.07
N LEU A 15 4.94 -5.17 3.96
CA LEU A 15 4.60 -3.76 3.92
C LEU A 15 5.74 -2.93 4.51
N VAL A 16 6.51 -2.29 3.63
CA VAL A 16 7.59 -1.40 4.03
C VAL A 16 7.04 0.01 4.23
N GLN A 17 7.08 0.48 5.48
CA GLN A 17 6.59 1.80 5.87
C GLN A 17 7.44 2.41 6.99
N PHE A 18 7.10 3.63 7.41
CA PHE A 18 7.78 4.28 8.54
C PHE A 18 7.67 3.45 9.84
N PRO A 19 8.63 3.59 10.76
CA PRO A 19 8.52 3.03 12.10
C PRO A 19 7.22 3.47 12.78
N ARG A 20 6.56 2.53 13.46
CA ARG A 20 5.29 2.80 14.13
C ARG A 20 5.53 3.66 15.37
N PRO A 21 4.90 4.85 15.49
CA PRO A 21 4.94 5.63 16.73
C PRO A 21 4.04 4.98 17.79
N THR A 22 4.21 5.37 19.05
CA THR A 22 3.39 4.86 20.16
C THR A 22 2.01 5.51 20.26
N THR A 23 1.78 6.61 19.54
CA THR A 23 0.60 7.48 19.69
C THR A 23 -0.42 7.35 18.57
N CYS A 24 -0.06 6.77 17.43
CA CYS A 24 -0.98 6.55 16.32
C CYS A 24 -0.57 5.33 15.47
N PRO A 25 -1.48 4.80 14.62
CA PRO A 25 -1.16 3.63 13.81
C PRO A 25 -0.05 3.88 12.78
N ASN A 26 -0.06 5.05 12.15
CA ASN A 26 1.00 5.55 11.25
C ASN A 26 0.94 7.08 11.11
N MET A 27 2.09 7.74 10.95
CA MET A 27 2.16 9.20 10.75
C MET A 27 1.94 9.61 9.28
N SER A 28 2.19 8.69 8.33
CA SER A 28 1.97 8.95 6.91
C SER A 28 0.56 8.53 6.52
N PRO A 29 -0.25 9.40 5.89
CA PRO A 29 -1.59 9.04 5.44
C PRO A 29 -1.57 7.96 4.36
N PHE A 30 -0.57 7.97 3.48
CA PHE A 30 -0.41 6.94 2.45
C PHE A 30 -0.10 5.56 3.07
N CYS A 31 0.75 5.52 4.10
CA CYS A 31 1.03 4.29 4.84
C CYS A 31 -0.23 3.78 5.55
N LEU A 32 -0.95 4.67 6.22
CA LEU A 32 -2.21 4.34 6.90
C LEU A 32 -3.27 3.82 5.93
N LYS A 33 -3.41 4.47 4.76
CA LYS A 33 -4.33 4.06 3.68
C LYS A 33 -4.05 2.63 3.26
N LEU A 34 -2.80 2.33 2.88
CA LEU A 34 -2.42 1.02 2.38
C LEU A 34 -2.55 -0.07 3.46
N GLU A 35 -2.09 0.18 4.69
CA GLU A 35 -2.23 -0.78 5.79
C GLU A 35 -3.70 -1.07 6.11
N THR A 36 -4.56 -0.05 6.08
CA THR A 36 -5.99 -0.22 6.30
C THR A 36 -6.63 -1.03 5.18
N TRP A 37 -6.30 -0.73 3.93
CA TRP A 37 -6.79 -1.48 2.79
C TRP A 37 -6.39 -2.95 2.83
N LEU A 38 -5.13 -3.27 3.18
CA LEU A 38 -4.66 -4.65 3.34
C LEU A 38 -5.46 -5.42 4.40
N ARG A 39 -5.77 -4.76 5.52
CA ARG A 39 -6.61 -5.33 6.58
C ARG A 39 -8.04 -5.59 6.11
N MET A 40 -8.65 -4.64 5.38
CA MET A 40 -10.00 -4.80 4.82
C MET A 40 -10.09 -5.94 3.81
N MET A 41 -9.03 -6.15 3.04
CA MET A 41 -8.93 -7.24 2.06
C MET A 41 -8.56 -8.59 2.67
N GLU A 42 -8.30 -8.66 3.98
CA GLU A 42 -7.83 -9.86 4.68
C GLU A 42 -6.58 -10.47 4.01
N ILE A 43 -5.66 -9.61 3.54
CA ILE A 43 -4.40 -10.04 2.95
C ILE A 43 -3.37 -10.15 4.07
N LYS A 44 -2.70 -11.29 4.19
CA LYS A 44 -1.63 -11.51 5.18
C LYS A 44 -0.45 -10.58 4.85
N TYR A 45 -0.07 -9.74 5.82
CA TYR A 45 1.07 -8.84 5.67
C TYR A 45 1.97 -8.80 6.91
N GLU A 46 3.25 -8.51 6.71
CA GLU A 46 4.24 -8.21 7.75
C GLU A 46 4.63 -6.74 7.67
N HIS A 47 4.64 -6.05 8.81
CA HIS A 47 5.15 -4.69 8.91
C HIS A 47 6.68 -4.69 8.89
N VAL A 48 7.28 -3.95 7.98
CA VAL A 48 8.72 -3.77 7.87
C VAL A 48 9.05 -2.28 8.03
N GLY A 49 9.61 -1.91 9.18
CA GLY A 49 10.06 -0.55 9.45
C GLY A 49 11.26 -0.17 8.57
N ASN A 50 11.15 0.92 7.80
CA ASN A 50 12.22 1.39 6.92
C ASN A 50 13.33 2.19 7.65
N ASN A 51 13.21 2.36 8.97
CA ASN A 51 14.11 3.13 9.83
C ASN A 51 14.46 4.53 9.29
N PHE A 52 13.56 5.14 8.50
CA PHE A 52 13.78 6.41 7.80
C PHE A 52 14.99 6.43 6.84
N ARG A 53 15.50 5.26 6.44
CA ARG A 53 16.70 5.12 5.58
C ARG A 53 16.38 4.53 4.21
N THR A 54 15.35 3.71 4.11
CA THR A 54 15.02 3.00 2.87
C THR A 54 13.74 3.55 2.26
N MET A 55 13.78 3.80 0.96
CA MET A 55 12.62 4.14 0.14
C MET A 55 12.49 3.13 -1.00
N SER A 56 11.35 3.15 -1.69
CA SER A 56 11.19 2.33 -2.89
C SER A 56 12.14 2.75 -4.00
N LYS A 57 12.20 1.98 -5.10
CA LYS A 57 12.90 2.36 -6.34
C LYS A 57 12.43 3.71 -6.90
N LYS A 58 11.20 4.14 -6.56
CA LYS A 58 10.63 5.44 -6.95
C LYS A 58 10.86 6.54 -5.90
N GLY A 59 11.58 6.28 -4.82
CA GLY A 59 11.80 7.25 -3.74
C GLY A 59 10.56 7.51 -2.88
N GLN A 60 9.61 6.57 -2.84
CA GLN A 60 8.32 6.71 -2.15
C GLN A 60 8.16 5.68 -1.02
N VAL A 61 7.34 6.03 -0.03
CA VAL A 61 6.87 5.18 1.07
C VAL A 61 5.36 5.50 1.26
N PRO A 62 4.48 4.50 1.44
CA PRO A 62 4.76 3.08 1.59
C PRO A 62 5.08 2.39 0.26
N TYR A 63 5.66 1.21 0.36
CA TYR A 63 5.76 0.24 -0.74
C TYR A 63 5.66 -1.18 -0.17
N ILE A 64 5.45 -2.17 -1.04
CA ILE A 64 5.43 -3.57 -0.63
C ILE A 64 6.50 -4.37 -1.34
N GLU A 65 6.92 -5.46 -0.69
CA GLU A 65 7.65 -6.54 -1.32
C GLU A 65 6.76 -7.79 -1.28
N LEU A 66 6.54 -8.41 -2.44
CA LEU A 66 5.72 -9.60 -2.58
C LEU A 66 6.39 -10.54 -3.57
N ASN A 67 6.61 -11.79 -3.16
CA ASN A 67 7.17 -12.84 -4.03
C ASN A 67 8.47 -12.44 -4.75
N GLY A 68 9.31 -11.63 -4.08
CA GLY A 68 10.59 -11.15 -4.63
C GLY A 68 10.49 -9.92 -5.52
N GLU A 69 9.29 -9.37 -5.73
CA GLU A 69 9.06 -8.14 -6.47
C GLU A 69 8.76 -6.98 -5.53
N GLN A 70 9.22 -5.78 -5.88
CA GLN A 70 8.88 -4.55 -5.18
C GLN A 70 7.83 -3.77 -5.96
N LEU A 71 6.71 -3.44 -5.30
CA LEU A 71 5.66 -2.58 -5.82
C LEU A 71 5.59 -1.32 -4.98
N ALA A 72 5.64 -0.17 -5.65
CA ALA A 72 5.61 1.15 -5.03
C ALA A 72 4.39 1.92 -5.51
N ASP A 73 4.04 2.96 -4.75
CA ASP A 73 2.81 3.76 -4.89
C ASP A 73 1.58 3.04 -4.32
N SER A 74 1.00 3.64 -3.27
CA SER A 74 -0.14 3.06 -2.58
C SER A 74 -1.37 2.83 -3.47
N ASN A 75 -1.62 3.67 -4.48
CA ASN A 75 -2.76 3.51 -5.40
C ASN A 75 -2.53 2.36 -6.36
N LEU A 76 -1.33 2.28 -6.94
CA LEU A 76 -0.97 1.16 -7.83
C LEU A 76 -0.99 -0.18 -7.10
N ILE A 77 -0.51 -0.21 -5.85
CA ILE A 77 -0.57 -1.42 -5.02
C ILE A 77 -2.03 -1.86 -4.81
N ILE A 78 -2.92 -0.93 -4.42
CA ILE A 78 -4.34 -1.21 -4.21
C ILE A 78 -5.02 -1.75 -5.48
N GLN A 79 -4.63 -1.22 -6.65
CA GLN A 79 -5.17 -1.65 -7.93
C GLN A 79 -4.69 -3.06 -8.34
N GLU A 80 -3.41 -3.38 -8.13
CA GLU A 80 -2.81 -4.64 -8.61
C GLU A 80 -3.04 -5.84 -7.67
N LEU A 81 -2.99 -5.61 -6.36
CA LEU A 81 -2.94 -6.70 -5.39
C LEU A 81 -4.16 -7.64 -5.39
N PRO A 82 -5.42 -7.17 -5.63
CA PRO A 82 -6.56 -8.09 -5.72
C PRO A 82 -6.36 -9.17 -6.77
N GLY A 83 -5.84 -8.81 -7.94
CA GLY A 83 -5.55 -9.76 -9.03
C GLY A 83 -4.48 -10.79 -8.66
N ARG A 84 -3.47 -10.40 -7.88
CA ARG A 84 -2.40 -11.30 -7.43
C ARG A 84 -2.88 -12.35 -6.42
N PHE A 85 -3.90 -12.03 -5.64
CA PHE A 85 -4.48 -12.93 -4.64
C PHE A 85 -5.81 -13.57 -5.08
N GLY A 86 -6.24 -13.36 -6.33
CA GLY A 86 -7.53 -13.86 -6.83
C GLY A 86 -8.73 -13.30 -6.06
N LYS A 87 -8.56 -12.14 -5.42
CA LYS A 87 -9.61 -11.45 -4.66
C LYS A 87 -10.28 -10.39 -5.53
N LYS A 88 -11.53 -10.12 -5.24
CA LYS A 88 -12.29 -9.06 -5.87
C LYS A 88 -11.88 -7.70 -5.31
N SER A 89 -11.94 -6.64 -6.11
CA SER A 89 -11.72 -5.28 -5.58
C SER A 89 -12.80 -4.93 -4.55
N LEU A 90 -12.45 -4.13 -3.54
CA LEU A 90 -13.44 -3.55 -2.61
C LEU A 90 -14.51 -2.75 -3.36
N ASP A 91 -14.12 -2.12 -4.47
CA ASP A 91 -14.94 -1.23 -5.28
C ASP A 91 -15.75 -1.98 -6.36
N GLU A 92 -15.81 -3.31 -6.32
CA GLU A 92 -16.56 -4.10 -7.32
C GLU A 92 -18.04 -3.73 -7.36
N HIS A 93 -18.61 -3.36 -6.21
CA HIS A 93 -20.01 -2.97 -6.06
C HIS A 93 -20.33 -1.59 -6.65
N LEU A 94 -19.32 -0.79 -6.99
CA LEU A 94 -19.50 0.54 -7.55
C LEU A 94 -19.76 0.49 -9.06
N SER A 95 -20.64 1.36 -9.52
CA SER A 95 -20.82 1.67 -10.94
C SER A 95 -19.57 2.34 -11.53
N GLU A 96 -19.48 2.37 -12.86
CA GLU A 96 -18.36 3.05 -13.55
C GLU A 96 -18.33 4.56 -13.25
N GLU A 97 -19.49 5.19 -13.05
CA GLU A 97 -19.58 6.59 -12.64
C GLU A 97 -19.02 6.79 -11.22
N GLU A 98 -19.41 5.94 -10.27
CA GLU A 98 -18.93 6.01 -8.89
C GLU A 98 -17.41 5.75 -8.80
N LYS A 99 -16.87 4.81 -9.60
CA LYS A 99 -15.43 4.58 -9.69
C LYS A 99 -14.68 5.81 -10.23
N ALA A 100 -15.24 6.48 -11.23
CA ALA A 100 -14.68 7.71 -11.77
C ALA A 100 -14.70 8.84 -10.72
N GLN A 101 -15.80 8.99 -9.99
CA GLN A 101 -15.92 9.95 -8.89
C GLN A 101 -14.92 9.65 -7.75
N ALA A 102 -14.78 8.38 -7.35
CA ALA A 102 -13.81 7.96 -6.33
C ALA A 102 -12.37 8.24 -6.76
N THR A 103 -12.05 7.98 -8.04
CA THR A 103 -10.73 8.28 -8.62
C THR A 103 -10.43 9.78 -8.58
N ALA A 104 -11.41 10.62 -8.97
CA ALA A 104 -11.27 12.08 -8.91
C ALA A 104 -11.10 12.58 -7.47
N LEU A 105 -11.83 11.99 -6.52
CA LEU A 105 -11.73 12.33 -5.10
C LEU A 105 -10.36 11.95 -4.51
N HIS A 106 -9.84 10.76 -4.82
CA HIS A 106 -8.50 10.35 -4.41
C HIS A 106 -7.43 11.33 -4.95
N ALA A 107 -7.47 11.65 -6.24
CA ALA A 107 -6.52 12.60 -6.84
C ALA A 107 -6.62 13.99 -6.20
N LEU A 108 -7.83 14.49 -5.92
CA LEU A 108 -8.02 15.76 -5.24
C LEU A 108 -7.43 15.75 -3.83
N ILE A 109 -7.73 14.71 -3.05
CA ILE A 109 -7.26 14.60 -1.66
C ILE A 109 -5.73 14.48 -1.63
N GLU A 110 -5.16 13.62 -2.46
CA GLU A 110 -3.75 13.26 -2.40
C GLU A 110 -2.83 14.28 -3.07
N ASP A 111 -3.30 15.00 -4.11
CA ASP A 111 -2.45 15.94 -4.85
C ASP A 111 -2.72 17.41 -4.54
N LYS A 112 -3.92 17.75 -4.04
CA LYS A 112 -4.36 19.15 -3.88
C LYS A 112 -4.69 19.54 -2.45
N ILE A 113 -5.23 18.62 -1.65
CA ILE A 113 -5.58 18.88 -0.24
C ILE A 113 -4.44 18.50 0.68
N PHE A 114 -3.74 17.41 0.39
CA PHE A 114 -2.54 17.03 1.10
C PHE A 114 -1.44 18.10 0.90
N TRP A 115 -0.73 18.42 1.99
CA TRP A 115 0.17 19.58 2.10
C TRP A 115 1.63 19.26 1.76
#